data_AF-A0A535A5V0-F1
#
_entry.id   AF-A0A535A5V0-F1
#
_cell.length_a   1.000
_cell.length_b   1.000
_cell.length_c   1.000
_cell.angle_alpha   90.00
_cell.angle_beta   90.00
_cell.angle_gamma   90.00
#
_symmetry.space_group_name_H-M   'P 1'
#
loop_
_entity.id
_entity.type
_entity.pdbx_description
1 polymer ?
#
loop_
_entity_poly.entity_id
_entity_poly.type
_entity_poly.pdbx_seq_one_letter_code
_entity_poly.pdbx_strand_id
1 'polypeptide(L)'
;MRYSLLGGGKRLRPIVALAAAEAAGGSARAVLPFACALEMIHTYSLVHDDLPAMDDDDVRRGRPTCHKVYGEGLAILVGDALLTEAFGLLSSARGVPPARTLAAVTEVARAAGAGGMVGGQALDLAAEGMRASLATLRAIHARKTGALFRVAARAGGLVAGAPPAVLRRLTDYGEHLGLAFQIADDILDAAAGPAADGRTDLALRKATYPAVLGAASARS
;
A
#
# COMPACT_ATOMS: atom_id res chain seq x y z
N MET A 1 6.95 2.17 -16.46
CA MET A 1 6.01 1.17 -15.88
C MET A 1 6.68 -0.17 -15.57
N ARG A 2 7.09 -0.97 -16.57
CA ARG A 2 7.69 -2.31 -16.34
C ARG A 2 8.91 -2.28 -15.42
N TYR A 3 9.76 -1.26 -15.56
CA TYR A 3 10.95 -1.06 -14.73
C TYR A 3 10.63 -1.13 -13.22
N SER A 4 9.66 -0.33 -12.76
CA SER A 4 9.25 -0.24 -11.36
C SER A 4 8.39 -1.44 -10.94
N LEU A 5 7.42 -1.83 -11.78
CA LEU A 5 6.47 -2.89 -11.46
C LEU A 5 7.14 -4.26 -11.36
N LEU A 6 8.06 -4.59 -12.27
CA LEU A 6 8.76 -5.88 -12.32
C LEU A 6 10.09 -5.86 -11.58
N GLY A 7 10.48 -4.72 -10.98
CA GLY A 7 11.75 -4.52 -10.30
C GLY A 7 11.91 -5.17 -8.92
N GLY A 8 11.16 -6.24 -8.64
CA GLY A 8 11.13 -6.92 -7.33
C GLY A 8 9.94 -6.49 -6.46
N GLY A 9 10.01 -6.80 -5.16
CA GLY A 9 8.95 -6.54 -4.17
C GLY A 9 8.35 -7.82 -3.58
N LYS A 10 7.90 -7.74 -2.31
CA LYS A 10 7.39 -8.89 -1.53
C LYS A 10 6.04 -9.43 -2.04
N ARG A 11 5.30 -8.66 -2.87
CA ARG A 11 3.97 -8.98 -3.43
C ARG A 11 2.91 -9.36 -2.39
N LEU A 12 2.99 -8.80 -1.19
CA LEU A 12 2.11 -9.16 -0.08
C LEU A 12 0.64 -8.85 -0.37
N ARG A 13 0.32 -7.71 -0.98
CA ARG A 13 -1.06 -7.31 -1.30
C ARG A 13 -1.72 -8.29 -2.31
N PRO A 14 -1.07 -8.66 -3.43
CA PRO A 14 -1.52 -9.76 -4.28
C PRO A 14 -1.75 -11.07 -3.52
N ILE A 15 -0.79 -11.49 -2.70
CA ILE A 15 -0.86 -12.74 -1.93
C ILE A 15 -2.07 -12.72 -1.00
N VAL A 16 -2.30 -11.62 -0.30
CA VAL A 16 -3.46 -11.45 0.59
C VAL A 16 -4.78 -11.54 -0.17
N ALA A 17 -4.88 -10.91 -1.35
CA ALA A 17 -6.10 -10.98 -2.16
C ALA A 17 -6.39 -12.40 -2.66
N LEU A 18 -5.35 -13.13 -3.08
CA LEU A 18 -5.46 -14.53 -3.51
C LEU A 18 -5.86 -15.44 -2.33
N ALA A 19 -5.14 -15.35 -1.22
CA ALA A 19 -5.41 -16.16 -0.03
C ALA A 19 -6.80 -15.89 0.57
N ALA A 20 -7.25 -14.63 0.57
CA ALA A 20 -8.60 -14.28 1.03
C ALA A 20 -9.69 -14.85 0.13
N ALA A 21 -9.48 -14.88 -1.19
CA ALA A 21 -10.40 -15.52 -2.11
C ALA A 21 -10.49 -17.03 -1.87
N GLU A 22 -9.34 -17.71 -1.73
CA GLU A 22 -9.27 -19.14 -1.45
C GLU A 22 -9.91 -19.50 -0.10
N ALA A 23 -9.62 -18.72 0.96
CA ALA A 23 -10.23 -18.90 2.27
C ALA A 23 -11.75 -18.68 2.27
N ALA A 24 -12.27 -17.92 1.30
CA ALA A 24 -13.70 -17.72 1.08
C ALA A 24 -14.32 -18.75 0.13
N GLY A 25 -13.58 -19.76 -0.33
CA GLY A 25 -14.03 -20.79 -1.26
C GLY A 25 -14.06 -20.37 -2.73
N GLY A 26 -13.43 -19.24 -3.07
CA GLY A 26 -13.31 -18.71 -4.42
C GLY A 26 -12.08 -19.21 -5.18
N SER A 27 -12.01 -18.85 -6.47
CA SER A 27 -10.88 -19.19 -7.32
C SER A 27 -9.82 -18.09 -7.36
N ALA A 28 -8.55 -18.45 -7.12
CA ALA A 28 -7.41 -17.56 -7.32
C ALA A 28 -7.36 -16.97 -8.75
N ARG A 29 -7.81 -17.72 -9.76
CA ARG A 29 -7.85 -17.24 -11.16
C ARG A 29 -8.85 -16.09 -11.35
N ALA A 30 -9.98 -16.13 -10.66
CA ALA A 30 -11.01 -15.09 -10.76
C ALA A 30 -10.58 -13.77 -10.10
N VAL A 31 -9.77 -13.85 -9.03
CA VAL A 31 -9.26 -12.66 -8.32
C VAL A 31 -7.93 -12.15 -8.89
N LEU A 32 -7.24 -12.90 -9.76
CA LEU A 32 -5.93 -12.52 -10.30
C LEU A 32 -5.88 -11.10 -10.90
N PRO A 33 -6.90 -10.60 -11.65
CA PRO A 33 -6.91 -9.21 -12.12
C PRO A 33 -6.91 -8.20 -10.97
N PHE A 34 -7.61 -8.47 -9.88
CA PHE A 34 -7.60 -7.64 -8.67
C PHE A 34 -6.25 -7.69 -7.95
N ALA A 35 -5.65 -8.88 -7.82
CA ALA A 35 -4.33 -9.04 -7.22
C ALA A 35 -3.27 -8.24 -7.98
N CYS A 36 -3.24 -8.34 -9.31
CA CYS A 36 -2.34 -7.58 -10.15
C CYS A 36 -2.60 -6.06 -10.09
N ALA A 37 -3.87 -5.64 -10.10
CA ALA A 37 -4.24 -4.24 -10.00
C ALA A 37 -3.80 -3.63 -8.66
N LEU A 38 -3.90 -4.37 -7.56
CA LEU A 38 -3.42 -3.93 -6.25
C LEU A 38 -1.90 -3.74 -6.22
N GLU A 39 -1.14 -4.57 -6.94
CA GLU A 39 0.31 -4.38 -7.07
C GLU A 39 0.66 -3.19 -7.99
N MET A 40 -0.13 -2.95 -9.04
CA MET A 40 0.01 -1.74 -9.86
C MET A 40 -0.26 -0.48 -9.02
N ILE A 41 -1.34 -0.48 -8.23
CA ILE A 41 -1.70 0.58 -7.29
C ILE A 41 -0.58 0.83 -6.29
N HIS A 42 -0.08 -0.23 -5.65
CA HIS A 42 1.03 -0.12 -4.73
C HIS A 42 2.32 0.37 -5.40
N THR A 43 2.60 -0.09 -6.62
CA THR A 43 3.83 0.32 -7.34
C THR A 43 3.77 1.78 -7.74
N TYR A 44 2.62 2.30 -8.21
CA TYR A 44 2.54 3.72 -8.54
C TYR A 44 2.78 4.57 -7.30
N SER A 45 2.21 4.17 -6.15
CA SER A 45 2.33 4.96 -4.94
C SER A 45 3.79 5.09 -4.52
N LEU A 46 4.59 4.03 -4.68
CA LEU A 46 6.04 4.08 -4.46
C LEU A 46 6.74 4.98 -5.47
N VAL A 47 6.40 4.88 -6.76
CA VAL A 47 7.03 5.72 -7.80
C VAL A 47 6.78 7.21 -7.54
N HIS A 48 5.60 7.56 -7.03
CA HIS A 48 5.28 8.94 -6.64
C HIS A 48 5.90 9.33 -5.29
N ASP A 49 5.89 8.47 -4.27
CA ASP A 49 6.59 8.69 -2.98
C ASP A 49 8.08 9.02 -3.22
N ASP A 50 8.71 8.35 -4.18
CA ASP A 50 10.13 8.52 -4.51
C ASP A 50 10.47 9.87 -5.18
N LEU A 51 9.50 10.71 -5.57
CA LEU A 51 9.79 11.95 -6.30
C LEU A 51 10.49 13.01 -5.42
N PRO A 52 11.25 13.96 -6.01
CA PRO A 52 11.91 15.03 -5.26
C PRO A 52 10.96 15.92 -4.43
N ALA A 53 9.70 16.04 -4.86
CA ALA A 53 8.67 16.79 -4.14
C ALA A 53 8.00 16.00 -2.99
N MET A 54 8.42 14.74 -2.79
CA MET A 54 7.91 13.80 -1.80
C MET A 54 9.08 13.36 -0.91
N ASP A 55 9.51 12.08 -0.94
CA ASP A 55 10.60 11.59 -0.10
C ASP A 55 12.01 11.87 -0.69
N ASP A 56 12.10 12.23 -1.97
CA ASP A 56 13.38 12.46 -2.68
C ASP A 56 14.35 11.25 -2.59
N ASP A 57 13.81 10.04 -2.67
CA ASP A 57 14.60 8.80 -2.56
C ASP A 57 15.37 8.47 -3.86
N ASP A 58 16.65 8.15 -3.72
CA ASP A 58 17.51 7.74 -4.84
C ASP A 58 17.37 6.25 -5.20
N VAL A 59 17.01 5.40 -4.22
CA VAL A 59 17.00 3.94 -4.36
C VAL A 59 15.71 3.33 -3.81
N ARG A 60 15.09 2.44 -4.60
CA ARG A 60 13.91 1.64 -4.21
C ARG A 60 14.09 0.19 -4.65
N ARG A 61 13.83 -0.75 -3.74
CA ARG A 61 13.97 -2.22 -3.99
C ARG A 61 15.36 -2.60 -4.53
N GLY A 62 16.40 -1.96 -4.00
CA GLY A 62 17.80 -2.20 -4.38
C GLY A 62 18.19 -1.68 -5.77
N ARG A 63 17.39 -0.79 -6.37
CA ARG A 63 17.61 -0.21 -7.70
C ARG A 63 17.38 1.30 -7.69
N PRO A 64 18.00 2.08 -8.59
CA PRO A 64 17.69 3.51 -8.71
C PRO A 64 16.20 3.75 -8.94
N THR A 65 15.64 4.78 -8.30
CA THR A 65 14.22 5.14 -8.42
C THR A 65 13.87 5.57 -9.84
N CYS A 66 12.58 5.53 -10.18
CA CYS A 66 12.12 5.77 -11.56
C CYS A 66 12.56 7.15 -12.07
N HIS A 67 12.52 8.17 -11.21
CA HIS A 67 12.90 9.53 -11.59
C HIS A 67 14.41 9.70 -11.78
N LYS A 68 15.25 8.91 -11.10
CA LYS A 68 16.71 8.90 -11.35
C LYS A 68 17.07 8.27 -12.68
N VAL A 69 16.32 7.25 -13.12
CA VAL A 69 16.61 6.55 -14.38
C VAL A 69 16.01 7.28 -15.59
N TYR A 70 14.80 7.82 -15.45
CA TYR A 70 14.00 8.30 -16.58
C TYR A 70 13.59 9.78 -16.46
N GLY A 71 13.96 10.47 -15.38
CA GLY A 71 13.54 11.83 -15.10
C GLY A 71 12.17 11.93 -14.43
N GLU A 72 11.92 13.07 -13.78
CA GLU A 72 10.69 13.33 -13.00
C GLU A 72 9.43 13.26 -13.84
N GLY A 73 9.41 13.91 -15.02
CA GLY A 73 8.23 13.93 -15.88
C GLY A 73 7.76 12.53 -16.30
N LEU A 74 8.68 11.64 -16.64
CA LEU A 74 8.33 10.25 -16.95
C LEU A 74 7.94 9.46 -15.69
N ALA A 75 8.55 9.72 -14.53
CA ALA A 75 8.15 9.06 -13.28
C ALA A 75 6.71 9.42 -12.87
N ILE A 76 6.31 10.69 -13.00
CA ILE A 76 4.92 11.14 -12.79
C ILE A 76 3.97 10.36 -13.70
N LEU A 77 4.23 10.37 -15.02
CA LEU A 77 3.39 9.68 -16.01
C LEU A 77 3.35 8.16 -15.80
N VAL A 78 4.43 7.55 -15.30
CA VAL A 78 4.44 6.13 -14.95
C VAL A 78 3.49 5.84 -13.79
N GLY A 79 3.46 6.71 -12.78
CA GLY A 79 2.54 6.55 -11.67
C GLY A 79 1.07 6.69 -12.13
N ASP A 80 0.79 7.73 -12.91
CA ASP A 80 -0.55 7.98 -13.48
C ASP A 80 -1.02 6.79 -14.33
N ALA A 81 -0.17 6.30 -15.23
CA ALA A 81 -0.48 5.16 -16.08
C ALA A 81 -0.71 3.87 -15.28
N LEU A 82 0.09 3.60 -14.24
CA LEU A 82 -0.10 2.40 -13.40
C LEU A 82 -1.42 2.45 -12.63
N LEU A 83 -1.79 3.61 -12.10
CA LEU A 83 -3.08 3.82 -11.45
C LEU A 83 -4.23 3.60 -12.45
N THR A 84 -4.19 4.21 -13.64
CA THR A 84 -5.26 4.09 -14.64
C THR A 84 -5.39 2.66 -15.19
N GLU A 85 -4.27 2.01 -15.52
CA GLU A 85 -4.25 0.62 -16.00
C GLU A 85 -4.77 -0.36 -14.93
N ALA A 86 -4.54 -0.09 -13.64
CA ALA A 86 -5.10 -0.91 -12.58
C ALA A 86 -6.63 -0.98 -12.65
N PHE A 87 -7.33 0.12 -12.94
CA PHE A 87 -8.78 0.13 -13.09
C PHE A 87 -9.26 -0.56 -14.38
N GLY A 88 -8.49 -0.45 -15.47
CA GLY A 88 -8.70 -1.27 -16.65
C GLY A 88 -8.67 -2.77 -16.29
N LEU A 89 -7.65 -3.19 -15.54
CA LEU A 89 -7.48 -4.58 -15.13
C LEU A 89 -8.57 -5.06 -14.16
N LEU A 90 -8.97 -4.24 -13.18
CA LEU A 90 -10.08 -4.55 -12.27
C LEU A 90 -11.38 -4.82 -13.03
N SER A 91 -11.67 -4.03 -14.06
CA SER A 91 -12.85 -4.19 -14.92
C SER A 91 -12.78 -5.39 -15.86
N SER A 92 -11.59 -5.95 -16.06
CA SER A 92 -11.36 -7.07 -16.97
C SER A 92 -11.68 -8.45 -16.36
N ALA A 93 -11.99 -8.51 -15.07
CA ALA A 93 -12.27 -9.76 -14.37
C ALA A 93 -13.39 -10.57 -15.06
N ARG A 94 -13.13 -11.85 -15.32
CA ARG A 94 -14.05 -12.79 -15.97
C ARG A 94 -14.46 -13.88 -15.00
N GLY A 95 -15.66 -14.45 -15.20
CA GLY A 95 -16.20 -15.48 -14.32
C GLY A 95 -16.70 -14.95 -12.96
N VAL A 96 -16.84 -13.63 -12.83
CA VAL A 96 -17.35 -12.96 -11.63
C VAL A 96 -18.59 -12.15 -12.02
N PRO A 97 -19.72 -12.28 -11.31
CA PRO A 97 -20.90 -11.47 -11.52
C PRO A 97 -20.59 -9.95 -11.48
N PRO A 98 -21.14 -9.15 -12.41
CA PRO A 98 -20.84 -7.72 -12.52
C PRO A 98 -21.03 -6.94 -11.21
N ALA A 99 -22.06 -7.25 -10.42
CA ALA A 99 -22.31 -6.60 -9.14
C ALA A 99 -21.17 -6.81 -8.13
N ARG A 100 -20.55 -8.00 -8.10
CA ARG A 100 -19.41 -8.31 -7.23
C ARG A 100 -18.15 -7.59 -7.71
N THR A 101 -17.91 -7.59 -9.02
CA THR A 101 -16.80 -6.84 -9.63
C THR A 101 -16.91 -5.35 -9.32
N LEU A 102 -18.10 -4.75 -9.52
CA LEU A 102 -18.34 -3.33 -9.24
C LEU A 102 -18.16 -2.99 -7.75
N ALA A 103 -18.66 -3.83 -6.85
CA ALA A 103 -18.46 -3.64 -5.41
C ALA A 103 -16.97 -3.65 -5.04
N ALA A 104 -16.21 -4.61 -5.55
CA ALA A 104 -14.78 -4.71 -5.29
C ALA A 104 -14.00 -3.54 -5.91
N VAL A 105 -14.31 -3.12 -7.15
CA VAL A 105 -13.73 -1.94 -7.81
C VAL A 105 -13.98 -0.68 -6.97
N THR A 106 -15.20 -0.51 -6.46
CA THR A 106 -15.58 0.63 -5.63
C THR A 106 -14.77 0.68 -4.33
N GLU A 107 -14.56 -0.47 -3.69
CA GLU A 107 -13.73 -0.53 -2.48
C GLU A 107 -12.26 -0.24 -2.78
N VAL A 108 -11.72 -0.75 -3.89
CA VAL A 108 -10.34 -0.46 -4.32
C VAL A 108 -10.15 1.03 -4.62
N ALA A 109 -11.10 1.67 -5.31
CA ALA A 109 -11.08 3.10 -5.57
C ALA A 109 -11.06 3.93 -4.28
N ARG A 110 -11.90 3.59 -3.31
CA ARG A 110 -11.93 4.28 -2.00
C ARG A 110 -10.63 4.07 -1.21
N ALA A 111 -10.08 2.88 -1.25
CA ALA A 111 -8.86 2.54 -0.53
C ALA A 111 -7.60 3.17 -1.16
N ALA A 112 -7.56 3.34 -2.48
CA ALA A 112 -6.46 4.03 -3.16
C ALA A 112 -6.58 5.56 -3.07
N GLY A 113 -7.80 6.10 -3.12
CA GLY A 113 -8.04 7.54 -3.19
C GLY A 113 -7.95 8.31 -1.86
N ALA A 114 -8.60 9.48 -1.83
CA ALA A 114 -8.49 10.46 -0.73
C ALA A 114 -8.99 9.94 0.64
N GLY A 115 -9.93 8.99 0.66
CA GLY A 115 -10.37 8.35 1.91
C GLY A 115 -9.44 7.25 2.42
N GLY A 116 -8.44 6.87 1.64
CA GLY A 116 -7.48 5.82 1.92
C GLY A 116 -6.06 6.29 1.69
N MET A 117 -5.28 5.53 0.92
CA MET A 117 -3.84 5.69 0.73
C MET A 117 -3.44 7.13 0.39
N VAL A 118 -3.98 7.75 -0.66
CA VAL A 118 -3.61 9.13 -1.03
C VAL A 118 -3.89 10.12 0.10
N GLY A 119 -5.00 9.95 0.84
CA GLY A 119 -5.27 10.77 2.02
C GLY A 119 -4.30 10.51 3.18
N GLY A 120 -3.84 9.27 3.33
CA GLY A 120 -2.77 8.92 4.27
C GLY A 120 -1.45 9.61 3.92
N GLN A 121 -1.06 9.59 2.65
CA GLN A 121 0.12 10.29 2.13
C GLN A 121 0.04 11.80 2.36
N ALA A 122 -1.11 12.41 2.07
CA ALA A 122 -1.30 13.83 2.31
C ALA A 122 -1.18 14.20 3.80
N LEU A 123 -1.71 13.36 4.69
CA LEU A 123 -1.57 13.55 6.13
C LEU A 123 -0.12 13.36 6.60
N ASP A 124 0.61 12.43 6.00
CA ASP A 124 2.02 12.17 6.29
C ASP A 124 2.87 13.40 5.95
N LEU A 125 2.75 13.91 4.72
CA LEU A 125 3.40 15.15 4.28
C LEU A 125 3.05 16.35 5.18
N ALA A 126 1.77 16.50 5.52
CA ALA A 126 1.34 17.60 6.37
C ALA A 126 1.92 17.49 7.80
N ALA A 127 2.20 16.28 8.26
CA ALA A 127 2.78 16.01 9.58
C ALA A 127 4.32 16.15 9.63
N GLU A 128 4.99 16.27 8.49
CA GLU A 128 6.44 16.44 8.43
C GLU A 128 6.89 17.68 9.22
N GLY A 129 7.96 17.50 10.00
CA GLY A 129 8.48 18.55 10.87
C GLY A 129 7.64 18.85 12.12
N MET A 130 6.46 18.23 12.28
CA MET A 130 5.60 18.36 13.46
C MET A 130 5.79 17.20 14.45
N ARG A 131 5.51 17.43 15.74
CA ARG A 131 5.36 16.34 16.72
C ARG A 131 3.96 15.73 16.57
N ALA A 132 3.86 14.64 15.81
CA ALA A 132 2.60 13.92 15.64
C ALA A 132 2.16 13.23 16.94
N SER A 133 0.87 13.31 17.25
CA SER A 133 0.27 12.51 18.33
C SER A 133 0.17 11.04 17.91
N LEU A 134 0.05 10.12 18.87
CA LEU A 134 -0.21 8.70 18.58
C LEU A 134 -1.50 8.51 17.77
N ALA A 135 -2.52 9.35 18.00
CA ALA A 135 -3.76 9.31 17.23
C ALA A 135 -3.54 9.72 15.76
N THR A 136 -2.74 10.76 15.53
CA THR A 136 -2.34 11.22 14.19
C THR A 136 -1.54 10.13 13.47
N LEU A 137 -0.54 9.56 14.15
CA LEU A 137 0.29 8.48 13.62
C LEU A 137 -0.55 7.27 13.18
N ARG A 138 -1.46 6.82 14.06
CA ARG A 138 -2.40 5.73 13.74
C ARG A 138 -3.28 6.07 12.53
N ALA A 139 -3.77 7.30 12.43
CA ALA A 139 -4.60 7.74 11.31
C ALA A 139 -3.83 7.76 9.98
N ILE A 140 -2.57 8.22 10.00
CA ILE A 140 -1.67 8.17 8.83
C ILE A 140 -1.47 6.73 8.40
N HIS A 141 -0.97 5.86 9.28
CA HIS A 141 -0.62 4.49 8.92
C HIS A 141 -1.83 3.62 8.54
N ALA A 142 -2.97 3.79 9.21
CA ALA A 142 -4.21 3.09 8.85
C ALA A 142 -4.64 3.42 7.41
N ARG A 143 -4.33 4.63 6.92
CA ARG A 143 -4.65 5.09 5.56
C ARG A 143 -3.54 4.80 4.56
N LYS A 144 -2.32 5.31 4.78
CA LYS A 144 -1.13 5.19 3.91
C LYS A 144 -0.79 3.72 3.63
N THR A 145 -0.84 2.87 4.65
CA THR A 145 -0.44 1.46 4.55
C THR A 145 -1.62 0.51 4.71
N GLY A 146 -2.42 0.69 5.76
CA GLY A 146 -3.49 -0.23 6.15
C GLY A 146 -4.62 -0.36 5.13
N ALA A 147 -5.01 0.74 4.47
CA ALA A 147 -6.14 0.75 3.55
C ALA A 147 -5.96 -0.25 2.39
N LEU A 148 -4.74 -0.37 1.85
CA LEU A 148 -4.45 -1.32 0.78
C LEU A 148 -4.43 -2.78 1.24
N PHE A 149 -4.00 -3.08 2.46
CA PHE A 149 -4.08 -4.44 3.01
C PHE A 149 -5.52 -4.86 3.30
N ARG A 150 -6.30 -3.97 3.93
CA ARG A 150 -7.74 -4.15 4.17
C ARG A 150 -8.48 -4.44 2.88
N VAL A 151 -8.28 -3.62 1.85
CA VAL A 151 -8.98 -3.81 0.58
C VAL A 151 -8.47 -5.02 -0.18
N ALA A 152 -7.18 -5.40 -0.07
CA ALA A 152 -6.70 -6.63 -0.68
C ALA A 152 -7.46 -7.85 -0.15
N ALA A 153 -7.60 -7.96 1.17
CA ALA A 153 -8.36 -9.05 1.80
C ALA A 153 -9.84 -9.01 1.40
N ARG A 154 -10.47 -7.83 1.46
CA ARG A 154 -11.90 -7.68 1.11
C ARG A 154 -12.18 -7.92 -0.37
N ALA A 155 -11.32 -7.48 -1.28
CA ALA A 155 -11.48 -7.72 -2.71
C ALA A 155 -11.48 -9.22 -3.03
N GLY A 156 -10.60 -10.00 -2.38
CA GLY A 156 -10.62 -11.46 -2.47
C GLY A 156 -11.95 -12.06 -2.05
N GLY A 157 -12.46 -11.68 -0.87
CA GLY A 157 -13.76 -12.14 -0.39
C GLY A 157 -14.94 -11.71 -1.27
N LEU A 158 -14.95 -10.46 -1.74
CA LEU A 158 -16.02 -9.93 -2.59
C LEU A 158 -16.07 -10.67 -3.93
N VAL A 159 -14.92 -10.86 -4.57
CA VAL A 159 -14.81 -11.60 -5.83
C VAL A 159 -15.21 -13.06 -5.62
N ALA A 160 -14.80 -13.70 -4.52
CA ALA A 160 -15.21 -15.06 -4.16
C ALA A 160 -16.72 -15.19 -3.86
N GLY A 161 -17.40 -14.11 -3.50
CA GLY A 161 -18.82 -14.14 -3.10
C GLY A 161 -19.00 -14.48 -1.63
N ALA A 162 -18.03 -14.10 -0.80
CA ALA A 162 -18.07 -14.30 0.64
C ALA A 162 -19.32 -13.65 1.26
N PRO A 163 -19.98 -14.30 2.23
CA PRO A 163 -21.09 -13.70 2.95
C PRO A 163 -20.62 -12.53 3.82
N PRO A 164 -21.52 -11.61 4.24
CA PRO A 164 -21.16 -10.42 5.00
C PRO A 164 -20.34 -10.69 6.28
N ALA A 165 -20.58 -11.81 6.96
CA ALA A 165 -19.83 -12.20 8.15
C ALA A 165 -18.35 -12.51 7.85
N VAL A 166 -18.06 -13.15 6.71
CA VAL A 166 -16.69 -13.44 6.27
C VAL A 166 -16.02 -12.15 5.80
N LEU A 167 -16.75 -11.28 5.07
CA LEU A 167 -16.22 -9.98 4.67
C LEU A 167 -15.81 -9.11 5.86
N ARG A 168 -16.56 -9.14 6.97
CA ARG A 168 -16.16 -8.45 8.21
C ARG A 168 -14.86 -9.00 8.78
N ARG A 169 -14.74 -10.32 8.90
CA ARG A 169 -13.50 -10.97 9.37
C ARG A 169 -12.29 -10.66 8.47
N LEU A 170 -12.50 -10.58 7.16
CA LEU A 170 -11.46 -10.17 6.21
C LEU A 170 -11.08 -8.69 6.35
N THR A 171 -12.03 -7.82 6.69
CA THR A 171 -11.73 -6.43 7.08
C THR A 171 -10.80 -6.41 8.28
N ASP A 172 -11.21 -7.07 9.37
CA ASP A 172 -10.46 -7.07 10.62
C ASP A 172 -9.05 -7.64 10.39
N TYR A 173 -8.94 -8.76 9.67
CA TYR A 173 -7.66 -9.35 9.31
C TYR A 173 -6.76 -8.36 8.55
N GLY A 174 -7.29 -7.72 7.50
CA GLY A 174 -6.48 -6.80 6.69
C GLY A 174 -6.08 -5.52 7.44
N GLU A 175 -6.90 -5.04 8.37
CA GLU A 175 -6.56 -3.90 9.24
C GLU A 175 -5.44 -4.26 10.22
N HIS A 176 -5.56 -5.39 10.92
CA HIS A 176 -4.52 -5.86 11.84
C HIS A 176 -3.21 -6.17 11.11
N LEU A 177 -3.28 -6.82 9.94
CA LEU A 177 -2.11 -7.12 9.12
C LEU A 177 -1.42 -5.83 8.66
N GLY A 178 -2.19 -4.84 8.20
CA GLY A 178 -1.63 -3.56 7.76
C GLY A 178 -0.94 -2.79 8.90
N LEU A 179 -1.54 -2.79 10.10
CA LEU A 179 -0.92 -2.21 11.29
C LEU A 179 0.37 -2.93 11.69
N ALA A 180 0.32 -4.27 11.78
CA ALA A 180 1.48 -5.08 12.13
C ALA A 180 2.61 -4.91 11.11
N PHE A 181 2.29 -4.83 9.83
CA PHE A 181 3.25 -4.59 8.76
C PHE A 181 3.97 -3.25 8.95
N GLN A 182 3.24 -2.17 9.26
CA GLN A 182 3.85 -0.87 9.49
C GLN A 182 4.74 -0.86 10.74
N ILE A 183 4.29 -1.46 11.84
CA ILE A 183 5.11 -1.55 13.06
C ILE A 183 6.41 -2.31 12.76
N ALA A 184 6.33 -3.40 12.00
CA ALA A 184 7.50 -4.18 11.61
C ALA A 184 8.46 -3.37 10.70
N ASP A 185 7.94 -2.68 9.68
CA ASP A 185 8.76 -1.82 8.81
C ASP A 185 9.44 -0.70 9.64
N ASP A 186 8.72 0.01 10.52
CA ASP A 186 9.30 1.04 11.40
C ASP A 186 10.43 0.50 12.31
N ILE A 187 10.28 -0.72 12.83
CA ILE A 187 11.30 -1.37 13.68
C ILE A 187 12.53 -1.74 12.86
N LEU A 188 12.34 -2.23 11.63
CA LEU A 188 13.43 -2.60 10.73
C LEU A 188 14.21 -1.37 10.29
N ASP A 189 13.51 -0.28 9.94
CA ASP A 189 14.14 0.98 9.52
C ASP A 189 14.94 1.61 10.68
N ALA A 190 14.41 1.58 11.90
CA ALA A 190 15.15 2.01 13.09
C ALA A 190 16.39 1.15 13.41
N ALA A 191 16.37 -0.14 13.06
CA ALA A 191 17.47 -1.06 13.28
C ALA A 191 18.55 -1.02 12.18
N ALA A 192 18.20 -0.56 10.97
CA ALA A 192 19.10 -0.52 9.82
C ALA A 192 20.22 0.54 9.92
N GLY A 193 20.13 1.46 10.88
CA GLY A 193 21.08 2.58 11.02
C GLY A 193 20.89 3.65 9.93
N PRO A 194 21.74 4.69 9.88
CA PRO A 194 21.67 5.71 8.83
C PRO A 194 21.76 5.11 7.43
N ALA A 195 20.92 5.58 6.51
CA ALA A 195 21.05 5.20 5.11
C ALA A 195 22.43 5.60 4.56
N ALA A 196 22.86 4.96 3.48
CA ALA A 196 24.18 5.15 2.89
C ALA A 196 24.44 6.59 2.38
N ASP A 197 23.40 7.39 2.21
CA ASP A 197 23.43 8.82 1.88
C ASP A 197 23.49 9.74 3.11
N GLY A 198 23.48 9.17 4.32
CA GLY A 198 23.52 9.87 5.60
C GLY A 198 22.16 10.31 6.15
N ARG A 199 21.04 10.06 5.46
CA ARG A 199 19.69 10.39 5.97
C ARG A 199 19.19 9.27 6.89
N THR A 200 18.53 9.65 7.99
CA THR A 200 17.73 8.74 8.83
C THR A 200 16.31 9.28 8.87
N ASP A 201 15.29 8.46 9.11
CA ASP A 201 13.93 8.97 9.42
C ASP A 201 13.93 9.94 10.62
N LEU A 202 14.88 9.75 11.54
CA LEU A 202 15.21 10.70 12.61
C LEU A 202 15.66 12.07 12.08
N ALA A 203 16.43 12.11 10.98
CA ALA A 203 16.82 13.34 10.30
C ALA A 203 15.66 13.98 9.53
N LEU A 204 14.73 13.17 9.00
CA LEU A 204 13.51 13.64 8.32
C LEU A 204 12.36 14.02 9.28
N ARG A 205 12.53 13.78 10.59
CA ARG A 205 11.47 13.98 11.62
C ARG A 205 10.16 13.28 11.28
N LYS A 206 10.21 12.13 10.60
CA LYS A 206 9.01 11.35 10.27
C LYS A 206 8.38 10.79 11.54
N ALA A 207 7.06 10.76 11.57
CA ALA A 207 6.30 10.21 12.67
C ALA A 207 6.33 8.67 12.57
N THR A 208 7.07 8.01 13.45
CA THR A 208 7.18 6.53 13.50
C THR A 208 6.79 5.99 14.88
N TYR A 209 6.39 4.71 14.96
CA TYR A 209 6.03 4.08 16.23
C TYR A 209 7.16 4.08 17.28
N PRO A 210 8.42 3.75 16.93
CA PRO A 210 9.54 3.85 17.87
C PRO A 210 9.78 5.28 18.38
N ALA A 211 9.57 6.30 17.53
CA ALA A 211 9.73 7.71 17.91
C ALA A 211 8.64 8.19 18.89
N VAL A 212 7.42 7.64 18.80
CA VAL A 212 6.28 8.04 19.66
C VAL A 212 6.18 7.19 20.94
N LEU A 213 6.47 5.88 20.88
CA LEU A 213 6.26 4.94 22.00
C LEU A 213 7.55 4.50 22.71
N GLY A 214 8.72 4.80 22.12
CA GLY A 214 10.00 4.22 22.51
C GLY A 214 10.19 2.80 21.94
N ALA A 215 11.43 2.46 21.58
CA ALA A 215 11.76 1.22 20.87
C ALA A 215 11.40 -0.08 21.63
N ALA A 216 11.32 -0.03 22.96
CA ALA A 216 10.93 -1.18 23.79
C ALA A 216 9.41 -1.45 23.72
N SER A 217 8.58 -0.40 23.76
CA SER A 217 7.11 -0.51 23.72
C SER A 217 6.58 -0.83 22.33
N ALA A 218 7.33 -0.53 21.27
CA ALA A 218 6.94 -0.86 19.90
C ALA A 218 7.06 -2.36 19.56
N ARG A 219 7.83 -3.13 20.35
CA ARG A 219 8.11 -4.56 20.14
C ARG A 219 7.21 -5.50 20.98
N SER A 220 6.47 -4.96 21.95
CA SER A 220 5.58 -5.68 22.87
C SER A 220 4.14 -5.62 22.41
#